data_AF-A0A942RXL8-F1
#
_entry.id   AF-A0A942RXL8-F1
#
_cell.length_a   1.000
_cell.length_b   1.000
_cell.length_c   1.000
_cell.angle_alpha   90.00
_cell.angle_beta   90.00
_cell.angle_gamma   90.00
#
_symmetry.space_group_name_H-M   'P 1'
#
loop_
_entity.id
_entity.type
_entity.pdbx_description
1 polymer ?
#
loop_
_entity_poly.entity_id
_entity_poly.type
_entity_poly.pdbx_seq_one_letter_code
_entity_poly.pdbx_strand_id
1 'polypeptide(L)'
;HANEAGELITHLGGHPSLGIGPLLETHKHDIGDILRESLEHETQALAEYYSLLELVNGRNVLLEEYARRMCALEETHVGEVRKMLLKPGG
;
A
#
# COMPACT_ATOMS: atom_id res chain seq x y z
N HIS A 1 4.01 -6.68 1.58
CA HIS A 1 2.65 -6.42 2.14
C HIS A 1 1.74 -7.62 1.98
N ALA A 2 1.55 -8.12 0.75
CA ALA A 2 0.63 -9.23 0.46
C ALA A 2 0.90 -10.54 1.20
N ASN A 3 2.16 -10.97 1.35
CA ASN A 3 2.49 -12.22 2.05
C ASN A 3 2.10 -12.17 3.53
N GLU A 4 2.49 -11.10 4.21
CA GLU A 4 2.20 -10.89 5.63
C GLU A 4 0.71 -10.66 5.91
N ALA A 5 0.01 -9.96 5.01
CA ALA A 5 -1.45 -9.88 5.04
C ALA A 5 -2.08 -11.28 4.91
N GLY A 6 -1.56 -12.13 4.02
CA GLY A 6 -2.01 -13.50 3.84
C GLY A 6 -1.80 -14.38 5.08
N GLU A 7 -0.67 -14.22 5.77
CA GLU A 7 -0.40 -14.90 7.03
C GLU A 7 -1.35 -14.44 8.15
N LEU A 8 -1.63 -13.14 8.27
CA LEU A 8 -2.61 -12.60 9.21
C LEU A 8 -4.03 -13.09 8.91
N ILE A 9 -4.43 -13.13 7.64
CA ILE A 9 -5.74 -13.66 7.22
C ILE A 9 -5.86 -15.13 7.62
N THR A 10 -4.82 -15.93 7.36
CA THR A 10 -4.77 -17.35 7.76
C THR A 10 -4.83 -17.50 9.28
N HIS A 11 -4.11 -16.65 10.02
CA HIS A 11 -4.10 -16.63 11.48
C HIS A 11 -5.48 -16.30 12.08
N LEU A 12 -6.28 -15.47 11.41
CA LEU A 12 -7.65 -15.11 11.79
C LEU A 12 -8.70 -16.12 11.31
N GLY A 13 -8.29 -17.24 10.70
CA GLY A 13 -9.17 -18.31 10.22
C GLY A 13 -9.78 -18.05 8.82
N GLY A 14 -9.30 -17.04 8.10
CA GLY A 14 -9.68 -16.76 6.72
C GLY A 14 -8.80 -17.53 5.73
N HIS A 15 -9.34 -17.83 4.54
CA HIS A 15 -8.55 -18.31 3.41
C HIS A 15 -8.12 -17.13 2.54
N PRO A 16 -6.82 -16.81 2.42
CA PRO A 16 -6.38 -15.73 1.55
C PRO A 16 -6.65 -16.09 0.08
N SER A 17 -7.46 -15.28 -0.59
CA SER A 17 -7.62 -15.38 -2.05
C SER A 17 -6.71 -14.35 -2.72
N LEU A 18 -5.57 -14.81 -3.24
CA LEU A 18 -4.64 -13.97 -3.99
C LEU A 18 -5.14 -13.82 -5.44
N GLY A 19 -6.13 -12.94 -5.64
CA GLY A 19 -6.63 -12.60 -6.96
C GLY A 19 -5.65 -11.69 -7.69
N ILE A 20 -4.56 -12.24 -8.24
CA ILE A 20 -3.72 -11.50 -9.19
C ILE A 20 -4.52 -11.36 -10.49
N GLY A 21 -5.18 -10.23 -10.67
CA GLY A 21 -5.77 -9.85 -11.96
C GLY A 21 -4.68 -9.70 -13.03
N PRO A 22 -4.98 -9.99 -14.30
CA PRO A 22 -3.99 -9.93 -15.37
C PRO A 22 -3.43 -8.51 -15.50
N LEU A 23 -2.10 -8.38 -15.37
CA LEU A 23 -1.34 -7.15 -15.60
C LEU A 23 -1.44 -6.81 -17.09
N LEU A 24 -2.20 -5.75 -17.40
CA LEU A 24 -2.32 -5.23 -18.76
C LEU A 24 -1.31 -4.08 -18.91
N GLU A 25 -0.06 -4.39 -19.25
CA GLU A 25 0.99 -3.38 -19.40
C GLU A 25 1.03 -2.82 -20.84
N THR A 26 0.60 -1.56 -21.00
CA THR A 26 0.82 -0.78 -22.22
C THR A 26 2.17 -0.06 -22.13
N HIS A 27 3.13 -0.53 -22.93
CA HIS A 27 4.55 -0.12 -22.98
C HIS A 27 4.82 1.34 -23.46
N LYS A 28 4.11 2.34 -22.94
CA LYS A 28 4.36 3.76 -23.19
C LYS A 28 3.86 4.61 -22.02
N HIS A 29 4.61 4.71 -20.94
CA HIS A 29 4.36 5.70 -19.90
C HIS A 29 5.60 6.57 -19.72
N ASP A 30 5.42 7.88 -19.83
CA ASP A 30 6.41 8.86 -19.40
C ASP A 30 6.74 8.57 -17.93
N ILE A 31 8.00 8.69 -17.52
CA ILE A 31 8.41 8.40 -16.14
C ILE A 31 7.58 9.24 -15.15
N GLY A 32 7.15 10.45 -15.53
CA GLY A 32 6.24 11.26 -14.73
C GLY A 32 4.84 10.66 -14.59
N ASP A 33 4.29 10.01 -15.62
CA ASP A 33 3.00 9.33 -15.55
C ASP A 33 3.08 8.08 -14.66
N ILE A 34 4.16 7.29 -14.77
CA ILE A 34 4.39 6.13 -13.88
C ILE A 34 4.48 6.58 -12.42
N LEU A 35 5.19 7.68 -12.14
CA LEU A 35 5.33 8.20 -10.80
C LEU A 35 4.00 8.78 -10.26
N ARG A 36 3.15 9.35 -11.10
CA ARG A 36 1.81 9.81 -10.69
C ARG A 36 0.88 8.64 -10.39
N GLU A 37 0.84 7.65 -11.26
CA GLU A 37 0.06 6.42 -11.04
C GLU A 37 0.53 5.74 -9.75
N SER A 38 1.85 5.58 -9.55
CA SER A 38 2.42 5.05 -8.31
C SER A 38 1.98 5.88 -7.09
N LEU A 39 2.02 7.21 -7.18
CA LEU A 39 1.59 8.08 -6.07
C LEU A 39 0.12 7.89 -5.72
N GLU A 40 -0.75 7.76 -6.73
CA GLU A 40 -2.18 7.51 -6.53
C GLU A 40 -2.41 6.16 -5.86
N HIS A 41 -1.72 5.11 -6.32
CA HIS A 41 -1.79 3.78 -5.73
C HIS A 41 -1.36 3.75 -4.26
N GLU A 42 -0.20 4.32 -3.92
CA GLU A 42 0.29 4.35 -2.53
C GLU A 42 -0.62 5.22 -1.63
N THR A 43 -1.19 6.31 -2.18
CA THR A 43 -2.15 7.14 -1.43
C THR A 43 -3.44 6.38 -1.13
N GLN A 44 -3.93 5.60 -2.08
CA GLN A 44 -5.10 4.74 -1.88
C GLN A 44 -4.81 3.63 -0.86
N ALA A 45 -3.67 2.95 -0.98
CA ALA A 45 -3.25 1.91 -0.04
C ALA A 45 -3.13 2.46 1.39
N LEU A 46 -2.54 3.65 1.55
CA LEU A 46 -2.44 4.34 2.84
C LEU A 46 -3.83 4.60 3.46
N ALA A 47 -4.82 5.03 2.66
CA ALA A 47 -6.18 5.25 3.14
C ALA A 47 -6.85 3.96 3.64
N GLU A 48 -6.63 2.84 2.94
CA GLU A 48 -7.11 1.51 3.35
C GLU A 48 -6.44 1.06 4.65
N TYR A 49 -5.13 1.29 4.84
CA TYR A 49 -4.44 0.95 6.09
C TYR A 49 -4.89 1.80 7.28
N TYR A 50 -5.20 3.08 7.08
CA TYR A 50 -5.82 3.90 8.13
C TYR A 50 -7.21 3.41 8.49
N SER A 51 -8.00 3.00 7.50
CA SER A 51 -9.32 2.40 7.74
C SER A 51 -9.19 1.09 8.53
N LEU A 52 -8.22 0.24 8.18
CA LEU A 52 -7.89 -0.96 8.94
C LEU A 52 -7.51 -0.61 10.39
N LEU A 53 -6.60 0.36 10.58
CA LEU A 53 -6.15 0.78 11.90
C LEU A 53 -7.32 1.23 12.78
N GLU A 54 -8.26 2.00 12.24
CA GLU A 54 -9.47 2.42 12.97
C GLU A 54 -10.34 1.22 13.37
N LEU A 55 -10.52 0.25 12.46
CA LEU A 55 -11.31 -0.96 12.71
C LEU A 55 -10.71 -1.84 13.82
N VAL A 56 -9.39 -1.93 13.89
CA VAL A 56 -8.69 -2.81 14.83
C VAL A 56 -8.25 -2.11 16.12
N ASN A 57 -8.34 -0.77 16.18
CA ASN A 57 -7.90 0.04 17.31
C ASN A 57 -8.53 -0.39 18.64
N GLY A 58 -7.68 -0.79 19.60
CA GLY A 58 -8.10 -1.29 20.92
C GLY A 58 -8.84 -2.64 20.89
N ARG A 59 -8.86 -3.34 19.75
CA ARG A 59 -9.52 -4.64 19.58
C ARG A 59 -8.54 -5.76 19.32
N ASN A 60 -7.44 -5.49 18.61
CA ASN A 60 -6.44 -6.50 18.27
C ASN A 60 -5.06 -5.86 18.09
N VAL A 61 -4.23 -5.99 19.12
CA VAL A 61 -2.88 -5.40 19.17
C VAL A 61 -2.02 -5.85 17.99
N LEU A 62 -2.09 -7.12 17.59
CA LEU A 62 -1.30 -7.66 16.47
C LEU A 62 -1.66 -6.96 15.16
N LEU A 63 -2.95 -6.81 14.88
CA LEU A 63 -3.41 -6.12 13.67
C LEU A 63 -3.15 -4.62 13.74
N GLU A 64 -3.21 -4.01 14.92
CA GLU A 64 -2.87 -2.60 15.11
C GLU A 64 -1.41 -2.33 14.80
N GLU A 65 -0.49 -3.16 15.30
CA GLU A 65 0.94 -3.02 15.01
C GLU A 65 1.24 -3.25 13.52
N TYR A 66 0.56 -4.22 12.90
CA TYR A 66 0.62 -4.41 11.46
C TYR A 66 0.15 -3.16 10.70
N ALA A 67 -1.06 -2.67 10.99
CA ALA A 67 -1.64 -1.51 10.33
C ALA A 67 -0.78 -0.24 10.51
N ARG A 68 -0.25 0.00 11.71
CA ARG A 68 0.66 1.13 11.99
C ARG A 68 1.95 1.05 11.18
N ARG A 69 2.58 -0.12 11.12
CA ARG A 69 3.80 -0.30 10.31
C ARG A 69 3.52 -0.12 8.83
N MET A 70 2.38 -0.63 8.36
CA MET A 70 1.93 -0.47 6.99
C MET A 70 1.70 1.00 6.64
N CYS A 71 0.98 1.77 7.46
CA CYS A 71 0.83 3.21 7.27
C CYS A 71 2.19 3.93 7.17
N ALA A 72 3.10 3.68 8.13
CA ALA A 72 4.40 4.36 8.16
C ALA A 72 5.25 4.07 6.91
N LEU A 73 5.16 2.86 6.36
CA LEU A 73 5.88 2.48 5.16
C LEU A 73 5.31 3.20 3.92
N GLU A 74 3.99 3.17 3.73
CA GLU A 74 3.34 3.84 2.60
C GLU A 74 3.52 5.36 2.67
N GLU A 75 3.48 5.97 3.86
CA GLU A 75 3.82 7.39 4.04
C GLU A 75 5.25 7.71 3.58
N THR A 76 6.19 6.80 3.84
CA THR A 76 7.58 6.92 3.38
C THR A 76 7.65 6.85 1.86
N HIS A 77 6.98 5.87 1.24
CA HIS A 77 6.93 5.72 -0.21
C HIS A 77 6.28 6.92 -0.91
N VAL A 78 5.16 7.42 -0.39
CA VAL A 78 4.51 8.66 -0.87
C VAL A 78 5.51 9.83 -0.84
N GLY A 79 6.28 9.95 0.24
CA GLY A 79 7.33 10.97 0.37
C GLY A 79 8.44 10.82 -0.68
N GLU A 80 8.87 9.59 -0.98
CA GLU A 80 9.88 9.27 -1.98
C GLU A 80 9.40 9.61 -3.40
N VAL A 81 8.20 9.17 -3.77
CA VAL A 81 7.60 9.43 -5.08
C VAL A 81 7.38 10.92 -5.29
N ARG A 82 6.88 11.64 -4.27
CA ARG A 82 6.76 13.12 -4.32
C ARG A 82 8.11 13.80 -4.54
N LYS A 83 9.18 13.35 -3.86
CA LYS A 83 10.55 13.86 -4.07
C LYS A 83 11.03 13.63 -5.51
N MET A 84 10.70 12.49 -6.11
CA MET A 84 11.05 12.17 -7.50
C MET A 84 10.27 13.04 -8.50
N LEU A 85 8.97 13.28 -8.25
CA LEU A 85 8.12 14.19 -9.05
C LEU A 85 8.53 15.67 -8.95
N LEU A 86 9.17 16.08 -7.87
CA LEU A 86 9.73 17.42 -7.69
C LEU A 86 11.08 17.62 -8.42
N LYS A 87 11.79 16.54 -8.76
CA LYS A 87 13.13 16.57 -9.37
C LYS A 87 13.24 16.48 -10.92
N PRO A 88 12.18 16.49 -11.75
CA PRO A 88 12.37 16.39 -13.20
C PRO A 88 12.66 17.76 -13.85
N GLY A 89 13.63 18.53 -13.35
CA GLY A 89 13.99 19.82 -13.97
C GLY A 89 14.91 20.75 -13.19
N GLY A 90 16.04 20.24 -12.67
CA GLY A 90 17.16 21.05 -12.18
C GLY A 90 18.34 20.98 -13.14
#